data_AF-A0A2N1A7Z4-F1
#
_entry.id   AF-A0A2N1A7Z4-F1
#
_cell.length_a   1.000
_cell.length_b   1.000
_cell.length_c   1.000
_cell.angle_alpha   90.00
_cell.angle_beta   90.00
_cell.angle_gamma   90.00
#
_symmetry.space_group_name_H-M   'P 1'
#
loop_
_entity.id
_entity.type
_entity.pdbx_description
1 polymer ?
#
loop_
_entity_poly.entity_id
_entity_poly.type
_entity_poly.pdbx_seq_one_letter_code
_entity_poly.pdbx_strand_id
1 'polypeptide(L)'
;MHNNSRQDNYIKQVKVLTAELNQAGRDKNIELLVKYENIIEELLIRLQGKPIPVALRVELNKLKIQHAKTQEDVAAMIESVKKNLEKFKKKKERMSAYAEPSTTHINIKA
;
A
#
# COMPACT_ATOMS: atom_id res chain seq x y z
N MET A 1 3.65 -40.58 4.29
CA MET A 1 4.62 -39.48 4.50
C MET A 1 4.42 -38.24 3.60
N HIS A 2 3.62 -38.27 2.52
CA HIS A 2 3.45 -37.14 1.58
C HIS A 2 2.75 -35.87 2.11
N ASN A 3 1.96 -35.94 3.19
CA ASN A 3 1.20 -34.78 3.70
C ASN A 3 2.04 -33.76 4.47
N ASN A 4 3.08 -34.20 5.19
CA ASN A 4 3.95 -33.28 5.94
C ASN A 4 4.78 -32.42 5.00
N SER A 5 5.28 -33.00 3.89
CA SER A 5 6.08 -32.29 2.88
C SER A 5 5.33 -31.12 2.24
N ARG A 6 4.02 -31.28 2.00
CA ARG A 6 3.17 -30.21 1.45
C ARG A 6 2.92 -29.11 2.48
N GLN A 7 2.69 -29.46 3.74
CA GLN A 7 2.49 -28.50 4.82
C GLN A 7 3.75 -27.67 5.08
N ASP A 8 4.93 -28.30 5.09
CA ASP A 8 6.21 -27.63 5.24
C ASP A 8 6.48 -26.65 4.09
N ASN A 9 6.06 -27.00 2.87
CA ASN A 9 6.17 -26.10 1.72
C ASN A 9 5.28 -24.86 1.88
N TYR A 10 4.03 -25.02 2.32
CA TYR A 10 3.16 -23.88 2.61
C TYR A 10 3.74 -22.99 3.72
N ILE A 11 4.28 -23.57 4.78
CA ILE A 11 4.93 -22.84 5.87
C ILE A 11 6.11 -22.02 5.35
N LYS A 12 6.97 -22.61 4.51
CA LYS A 12 8.10 -21.90 3.87
C LYS A 12 7.61 -20.76 2.98
N GLN A 13 6.60 -21.01 2.15
CA GLN A 13 6.02 -19.99 1.27
C GLN A 13 5.49 -18.79 2.06
N VAL A 14 4.72 -19.04 3.14
CA VAL A 14 4.18 -17.97 3.99
C VAL A 14 5.30 -17.17 4.66
N LYS A 15 6.37 -17.84 5.13
CA LYS A 15 7.54 -17.15 5.71
C LYS A 15 8.25 -16.25 4.70
N VAL A 16 8.50 -16.76 3.50
CA VAL A 16 9.12 -15.99 2.41
C VAL A 16 8.25 -14.79 2.07
N LEU A 17 6.95 -15.01 1.86
CA LEU A 17 6.00 -13.94 1.54
C LEU A 17 5.94 -12.87 2.63
N THR A 18 6.01 -13.25 3.90
CA THR A 18 6.04 -12.31 5.03
C THR A 18 7.31 -11.45 5.01
N ALA A 19 8.46 -12.06 4.74
CA ALA A 19 9.74 -11.36 4.65
C ALA A 19 9.80 -10.42 3.44
N GLU A 20 9.32 -10.88 2.28
CA GLU A 20 9.26 -10.11 1.05
C GLU A 20 8.29 -8.92 1.16
N LEU A 21 7.12 -9.11 1.77
CA LEU A 21 6.16 -8.04 2.02
C LEU A 21 6.75 -6.96 2.95
N ASN A 22 7.46 -7.38 3.99
CA ASN A 22 8.15 -6.44 4.89
C ASN A 22 9.26 -5.68 4.15
N GLN A 23 10.03 -6.37 3.28
CA GLN A 23 11.06 -5.72 2.47
C GLN A 23 10.45 -4.70 1.48
N ALA A 24 9.41 -5.08 0.74
CA ALA A 24 8.74 -4.18 -0.19
C ALA A 24 8.10 -2.97 0.52
N GLY A 25 7.57 -3.16 1.73
CA GLY A 25 7.11 -2.06 2.58
C GLY A 25 8.23 -1.10 2.96
N ARG A 26 9.40 -1.61 3.38
CA ARG A 26 10.58 -0.79 3.70
C ARG A 26 11.10 -0.01 2.50
N ASP A 27 11.13 -0.66 1.34
CA ASP A 27 11.60 -0.06 0.09
C ASP A 27 10.54 0.85 -0.57
N LYS A 28 9.33 0.90 0.00
CA LYS A 28 8.16 1.63 -0.55
C LYS A 28 7.86 1.25 -2.01
N ASN A 29 8.15 0.00 -2.38
CA ASN A 29 7.94 -0.50 -3.73
C ASN A 29 6.48 -0.92 -3.92
N ILE A 30 5.66 0.02 -4.39
CA ILE A 30 4.21 -0.16 -4.55
C ILE A 30 3.87 -1.31 -5.51
N GLU A 31 4.64 -1.48 -6.61
CA GLU A 31 4.40 -2.56 -7.57
C GLU A 31 4.55 -3.94 -6.92
N LEU A 32 5.60 -4.11 -6.11
CA LEU A 32 5.81 -5.35 -5.36
C LEU A 32 4.73 -5.56 -4.30
N LEU A 33 4.30 -4.49 -3.62
CA LEU A 33 3.22 -4.58 -2.63
C LEU A 33 1.91 -5.10 -3.25
N VAL A 34 1.50 -4.55 -4.40
CA VAL A 34 0.32 -5.00 -5.14
C VAL A 34 0.47 -6.46 -5.59
N LYS A 35 1.65 -6.83 -6.08
CA LYS A 35 1.93 -8.23 -6.47
C LYS A 35 1.77 -9.17 -5.28
N TYR A 36 2.30 -8.81 -4.11
CA TYR A 36 2.19 -9.65 -2.92
C TYR A 36 0.76 -9.69 -2.36
N GLU A 37 -0.01 -8.60 -2.44
CA GLU A 37 -1.45 -8.61 -2.10
C GLU A 37 -2.21 -9.69 -2.89
N ASN A 38 -2.05 -9.73 -4.22
CA ASN A 38 -2.68 -10.75 -5.06
C ASN A 38 -2.27 -12.18 -4.66
N ILE A 39 -0.98 -12.39 -4.34
CA ILE A 39 -0.47 -13.70 -3.91
C ILE A 39 -1.07 -14.10 -2.55
N ILE A 40 -1.23 -13.15 -1.63
CA ILE A 40 -1.86 -13.38 -0.32
C ILE A 40 -3.33 -13.76 -0.50
N GLU A 41 -4.08 -13.04 -1.35
CA GLU A 41 -5.47 -13.36 -1.65
C GLU A 41 -5.63 -14.77 -2.24
N GLU A 42 -4.83 -15.12 -3.25
CA GLU A 42 -4.82 -16.47 -3.81
C GLU A 42 -4.52 -17.53 -2.76
N LEU A 43 -3.56 -17.27 -1.87
CA LEU A 43 -3.18 -18.20 -0.81
C LEU A 43 -4.32 -18.38 0.21
N LEU A 44 -5.01 -17.30 0.58
CA LEU A 44 -6.17 -17.36 1.47
C LEU A 44 -7.32 -18.15 0.85
N ILE A 45 -7.64 -17.91 -0.42
CA ILE A 45 -8.66 -18.67 -1.16
C ILE A 45 -8.29 -20.16 -1.21
N ARG A 46 -7.03 -20.49 -1.53
CA ARG A 46 -6.57 -21.89 -1.60
C ARG A 46 -6.63 -22.61 -0.26
N LEU A 47 -6.50 -21.89 0.86
CA LEU A 47 -6.54 -22.44 2.21
C LEU A 47 -7.94 -22.41 2.84
N GLN A 48 -8.90 -21.72 2.22
CA GLN A 48 -10.28 -21.65 2.68
C GLN A 48 -10.91 -23.05 2.72
N GLY A 49 -11.56 -23.36 3.85
CA GLY A 49 -12.25 -24.65 4.05
C GLY A 49 -11.33 -25.86 4.25
N LYS A 50 -10.00 -25.70 4.23
CA LYS A 50 -9.05 -26.80 4.47
C LYS A 50 -8.63 -26.88 5.95
N PRO A 51 -8.38 -28.08 6.48
CA PRO A 51 -7.79 -28.22 7.82
C PRO A 51 -6.36 -27.66 7.82
N ILE A 52 -6.16 -26.54 8.52
CA ILE A 52 -4.87 -25.85 8.62
C ILE A 52 -4.15 -26.31 9.90
N PRO A 53 -2.94 -26.89 9.78
CA PRO A 53 -2.09 -27.23 10.93
C PRO A 53 -1.76 -26.02 11.79
N VAL A 54 -1.56 -26.22 13.09
CA VAL A 54 -1.24 -25.15 14.05
C VAL A 54 0.00 -24.35 13.60
N ALA A 55 1.05 -25.02 13.14
CA ALA A 55 2.27 -24.35 12.68
C ALA A 55 2.03 -23.40 11.49
N LEU A 56 1.23 -23.83 10.51
CA LEU A 56 0.86 -22.99 9.37
C LEU A 56 -0.05 -21.84 9.80
N ARG A 57 -0.94 -22.05 10.78
CA ARG A 57 -1.80 -21.00 11.33
C ARG A 57 -0.99 -19.89 12.01
N VAL A 58 0.06 -20.24 12.75
CA VAL A 58 0.96 -19.27 13.38
C VAL A 58 1.65 -18.39 12.33
N GLU A 59 2.18 -19.00 11.26
CA GLU A 59 2.83 -18.23 10.20
C GLU A 59 1.84 -17.36 9.41
N LEU A 60 0.63 -17.85 9.14
CA LEU A 60 -0.43 -17.06 8.51
C LEU A 60 -0.82 -15.85 9.38
N ASN A 61 -0.86 -16.01 10.70
CA ASN A 61 -1.14 -14.88 11.59
C ASN A 61 -0.03 -13.82 11.54
N LYS A 62 1.24 -14.23 11.47
CA LYS A 62 2.36 -13.30 11.27
C LYS A 62 2.24 -12.55 9.94
N LEU A 63 1.91 -13.26 8.87
CA LEU A 63 1.66 -12.66 7.56
C LEU A 63 0.51 -11.64 7.61
N LYS A 64 -0.60 -11.97 8.28
CA LYS A 64 -1.75 -11.06 8.47
C LYS A 64 -1.38 -9.80 9.23
N ILE A 65 -0.63 -9.92 10.34
CA ILE A 65 -0.17 -8.77 11.12
C ILE A 65 0.74 -7.88 10.27
N GLN A 66 1.68 -8.49 9.54
CA GLN A 66 2.58 -7.74 8.66
C GLN A 66 1.80 -7.03 7.55
N HIS A 67 0.82 -7.70 6.95
CA HIS A 67 -0.03 -7.13 5.92
C HIS A 67 -0.84 -5.93 6.42
N ALA A 68 -1.50 -6.06 7.58
CA ALA A 68 -2.24 -4.95 8.18
C ALA A 68 -1.35 -3.73 8.43
N LYS A 69 -0.15 -3.95 8.98
CA LYS A 69 0.84 -2.88 9.17
C LYS A 69 1.23 -2.22 7.85
N THR A 70 1.53 -3.01 6.82
CA THR A 70 1.89 -2.49 5.51
C THR A 70 0.76 -1.68 4.88
N GLN A 71 -0.50 -2.08 5.07
CA GLN A 71 -1.66 -1.31 4.61
C GLN A 71 -1.80 0.03 5.34
N GLU A 72 -1.57 0.07 6.65
CA GLU A 72 -1.53 1.33 7.43
C GLU A 72 -0.43 2.27 6.92
N ASP A 73 0.77 1.74 6.67
CA ASP A 73 1.91 2.52 6.15
C ASP A 73 1.60 3.11 4.76
N VAL A 74 0.98 2.31 3.87
CA VAL A 74 0.55 2.76 2.55
C VAL A 74 -0.56 3.82 2.66
N ALA A 75 -1.53 3.65 3.55
CA ALA A 75 -2.60 4.63 3.76
C ALA A 75 -2.05 5.99 4.23
N ALA A 76 -1.09 5.98 5.17
CA ALA A 76 -0.40 7.19 5.62
C ALA A 76 0.37 7.88 4.48
N MET A 77 1.01 7.09 3.61
CA MET A 77 1.71 7.63 2.43
C MET A 77 0.73 8.29 1.44
N ILE A 78 -0.42 7.66 1.17
CA ILE A 78 -1.47 8.22 0.31
C ILE A 78 -2.00 9.54 0.89
N GLU A 79 -2.24 9.61 2.20
CA GLU A 79 -2.72 10.83 2.83
C GLU A 79 -1.70 11.98 2.74
N SER A 80 -0.42 11.68 2.91
CA SER A 80 0.67 12.64 2.72
C SER A 80 0.71 13.17 1.28
N VAL A 81 0.59 12.30 0.28
CA VAL A 81 0.54 12.70 -1.13
C VAL A 81 -0.68 13.57 -1.41
N LYS A 82 -1.86 13.23 -0.90
CA LYS A 82 -3.08 14.06 -1.04
C LYS A 82 -2.87 15.47 -0.46
N LYS A 83 -2.33 15.57 0.76
CA LYS A 83 -2.02 16.86 1.40
C LYS A 83 -1.03 17.68 0.57
N ASN A 84 -0.01 17.04 -0.01
CA ASN A 84 0.97 17.73 -0.86
C ASN A 84 0.35 18.19 -2.19
N LEU A 85 -0.54 17.39 -2.79
CA LEU A 85 -1.28 17.77 -4.00
C LEU A 85 -2.21 18.97 -3.75
N GLU A 86 -2.91 19.01 -2.61
CA GLU A 86 -3.74 20.18 -2.24
C GLU A 86 -2.90 21.45 -2.06
N LYS A 87 -1.75 21.35 -1.39
CA LYS A 87 -0.81 22.47 -1.26
C LYS A 87 -0.33 22.94 -2.64
N PHE A 88 -0.03 22.02 -3.54
CA PHE A 88 0.38 22.33 -4.91
C PHE A 88 -0.74 23.03 -5.70
N LYS A 89 -1.98 22.55 -5.62
CA LYS A 89 -3.15 23.21 -6.23
C LYS A 89 -3.31 24.65 -5.73
N LYS A 90 -3.29 24.87 -4.41
CA LYS A 90 -3.36 26.21 -3.80
C LYS A 90 -2.19 27.11 -4.19
N LYS A 91 -1.01 26.54 -4.46
CA LYS A 91 0.15 27.30 -4.96
C LYS A 91 -0.05 27.70 -6.42
N LYS A 92 -0.55 26.79 -7.26
CA LYS A 92 -0.86 27.04 -8.67
C LYS A 92 -1.96 28.10 -8.85
N GLU A 93 -3.02 28.05 -8.04
CA GLU A 93 -4.09 29.06 -8.02
C GLU A 93 -3.55 30.45 -7.68
N ARG A 94 -2.74 30.55 -6.62
CA ARG A 94 -2.07 31.81 -6.26
C ARG A 94 -1.21 32.35 -7.40
N MET A 95 -0.39 31.51 -8.02
CA MET A 95 0.43 31.93 -9.17
C MET A 95 -0.39 32.38 -10.37
N SER A 96 -1.56 31.76 -10.62
CA SER A 96 -2.45 32.18 -11.70
C SER A 96 -3.12 33.53 -11.39
N ALA A 97 -3.48 33.78 -10.14
CA ALA A 97 -4.01 35.08 -9.70
C ALA A 97 -2.99 36.24 -9.82
N TYR A 98 -1.69 35.96 -9.73
CA TYR A 98 -0.63 36.95 -9.99
C TYR A 98 -0.27 37.09 -11.49
N ALA A 99 -0.74 36.18 -12.34
CA ALA A 99 -0.50 36.21 -13.79
C ALA A 99 -1.60 36.94 -14.57
N GLU A 100 -2.74 37.25 -13.94
CA GLU A 100 -3.72 38.17 -14.52
C GLU A 100 -3.15 39.59 -14.51
N PRO A 101 -2.99 40.24 -15.68
CA PRO A 101 -2.55 41.63 -15.70
C PRO A 101 -3.61 42.46 -14.97
N SER A 102 -3.17 43.21 -13.96
CA SER A 102 -3.99 44.19 -13.25
C SER A 102 -4.51 45.23 -14.25
N THR A 103 -5.65 44.96 -14.88
CA THR A 103 -6.43 45.97 -15.61
C THR A 103 -7.15 46.81 -14.58
N THR A 104 -6.40 47.66 -13.89
CA THR A 104 -6.95 48.78 -13.15
C THR A 104 -7.60 49.69 -14.18
N HIS A 105 -8.93 49.62 -14.30
CA HIS A 105 -9.69 50.54 -15.12
C HIS A 105 -9.65 51.90 -14.42
N ILE A 106 -8.66 52.73 -14.77
CA ILE A 106 -8.62 54.11 -14.32
C ILE A 106 -9.74 54.83 -15.10
N ASN A 107 -10.90 55.02 -14.45
CA ASN A 107 -11.96 55.89 -14.94
C ASN A 107 -11.48 57.35 -14.80
N ILE A 108 -10.79 57.86 -15.82
CA ILE A 108 -10.56 59.28 -15.98
C ILE A 108 -11.88 59.88 -16.48
N LYS A 109 -12.62 60.57 -15.61
CA LYS A 109 -13.70 61.46 -16.04
C LYS A 109 -13.04 62.69 -16.68
N ALA A 110 -13.28 62.89 -17.98
CA ALA A 110 -12.97 64.14 -18.69
C ALA A 110 -13.96 65.24 -18.30
#